data_AF-A0A6A6Z7K7-F1
#
_entry.id   AF-A0A6A6Z7K7-F1
#
_cell.length_a   1.000
_cell.length_b   1.000
_cell.length_c   1.000
_cell.angle_alpha   90.00
_cell.angle_beta   90.00
_cell.angle_gamma   90.00
#
_symmetry.space_group_name_H-M   'P 1'
#
loop_
_entity.id
_entity.type
_entity.pdbx_description
1 polymer ?
#
loop_
_entity_poly.entity_id
_entity_poly.type
_entity_poly.pdbx_seq_one_letter_code
_entity_poly.pdbx_strand_id
1 'polypeptide(L)'
;MYKFKTPIWNGEFGPVYANPVLEPKANEINAARYDVLGAQLDIYDRYKSHWNIWLYKDIGVQGMVHTNPESKYMKTITGRLKRVPDLQLDAWGRYPSAEVEEVISPLCEYIDRVYSTSRTSIRLIGPRSARSRGLSIRPI
;
A
#
# COMPACT_ATOMS: atom_id res chain seq x y z
N MET A 1 5.44 -11.51 -25.40
CA MET A 1 6.22 -11.38 -26.66
C MET A 1 6.84 -12.69 -27.15
N TYR A 2 7.49 -13.52 -26.34
CA TYR A 2 8.26 -14.66 -26.88
C TYR A 2 7.41 -15.87 -27.34
N LYS A 3 6.56 -16.41 -26.46
CA LYS A 3 5.70 -17.58 -26.76
C LYS A 3 4.44 -17.20 -27.54
N PHE A 4 3.63 -16.29 -27.00
CA PHE A 4 2.34 -15.91 -27.58
C PHE A 4 2.41 -14.77 -28.60
N LYS A 5 3.61 -14.23 -28.89
CA LYS A 5 3.83 -13.13 -29.85
C LYS A 5 2.98 -11.86 -29.61
N THR A 6 2.50 -11.65 -28.38
CA THR A 6 1.74 -10.47 -27.98
C THR A 6 2.59 -9.44 -27.23
N PRO A 7 2.29 -8.13 -27.35
CA PRO A 7 2.90 -7.09 -26.54
C PRO A 7 2.52 -7.26 -25.06
N ILE A 8 3.37 -6.74 -24.18
CA ILE A 8 3.10 -6.66 -22.73
C ILE A 8 3.04 -5.17 -22.37
N TRP A 9 2.04 -4.85 -21.56
CA TRP A 9 1.83 -3.51 -21.01
C TRP A 9 1.57 -3.63 -19.51
N ASN A 10 2.39 -2.98 -18.69
CA ASN A 10 2.05 -2.76 -17.28
C ASN A 10 1.40 -1.39 -17.09
N GLY A 11 0.11 -1.39 -16.78
CA GLY A 11 -0.64 -0.14 -16.60
C GLY A 11 -0.31 0.61 -15.32
N GLU A 12 0.13 -0.10 -14.27
CA GLU A 12 0.31 0.50 -12.95
C GLU A 12 1.46 -0.16 -12.19
N PHE A 13 2.36 0.67 -11.69
CA PHE A 13 3.39 0.33 -10.71
C PHE A 13 3.94 1.62 -10.10
N GLY A 14 4.74 1.50 -9.06
CA GLY A 14 5.43 2.62 -8.43
C GLY A 14 5.54 2.43 -6.93
N PRO A 15 6.53 3.06 -6.29
CA PRO A 15 6.66 3.03 -4.84
C PRO A 15 5.70 4.03 -4.18
N VAL A 16 5.11 3.65 -3.06
CA VAL A 16 4.60 4.63 -2.09
C VAL A 16 5.80 5.22 -1.37
N TYR A 17 5.97 6.54 -1.31
CA TYR A 17 7.06 7.20 -0.61
C TYR A 17 6.77 7.36 0.87
N ALA A 18 7.82 7.20 1.68
CA ALA A 18 7.76 7.38 3.11
C ALA A 18 7.70 8.87 3.42
N ASN A 19 6.82 9.25 4.34
CA ASN A 19 6.64 10.63 4.74
C ASN A 19 7.63 10.97 5.87
N PRO A 20 8.60 11.89 5.66
CA PRO A 20 9.61 12.21 6.69
C PRO A 20 9.03 12.82 7.98
N VAL A 21 7.79 13.32 7.95
CA VAL A 21 7.08 13.82 9.15
C VAL A 21 6.55 12.67 9.99
N LEU A 22 6.15 11.56 9.37
CA LEU A 22 5.53 10.41 10.05
C LEU A 22 6.51 9.27 10.31
N GLU A 23 7.54 9.16 9.46
CA GLU A 23 8.47 8.04 9.44
C GLU A 23 9.91 8.54 9.62
N PRO A 24 10.52 8.32 10.82
CA PRO A 24 11.87 8.83 11.12
C PRO A 24 12.97 8.35 10.16
N LYS A 25 12.76 7.18 9.52
CA LYS A 25 13.69 6.58 8.55
C LYS A 25 13.27 6.80 7.10
N ALA A 26 12.43 7.80 6.82
CA ALA A 26 11.88 8.00 5.47
C ALA A 26 12.95 8.05 4.37
N ASN A 27 14.12 8.65 4.64
CA ASN A 27 15.21 8.71 3.66
C ASN A 27 15.76 7.32 3.32
N GLU A 28 16.03 6.47 4.32
CA GLU A 28 16.51 5.10 4.12
C GLU A 28 15.46 4.24 3.41
N ILE A 29 14.19 4.38 3.83
CA ILE A 29 13.05 3.66 3.23
C ILE A 29 12.88 4.07 1.77
N ASN A 30 12.93 5.37 1.47
CA ASN A 30 12.79 5.87 0.11
C ASN A 30 13.98 5.49 -0.77
N ALA A 31 15.20 5.50 -0.25
CA ALA A 31 16.39 5.01 -0.97
C ALA A 31 16.19 3.56 -1.43
N ALA A 32 15.80 2.66 -0.53
CA ALA A 32 15.53 1.27 -0.88
C ALA A 32 14.38 1.12 -1.91
N ARG A 33 13.35 1.99 -1.84
CA ARG A 33 12.25 2.01 -2.81
C ARG A 33 12.70 2.50 -4.19
N TYR A 34 13.61 3.47 -4.25
CA TYR A 34 14.22 3.90 -5.51
C TYR A 34 15.05 2.78 -6.14
N ASP A 35 15.80 2.02 -5.35
CA ASP A 35 16.58 0.88 -5.85
C ASP A 35 15.68 -0.20 -6.47
N VAL A 36 14.57 -0.53 -5.80
CA VAL A 36 13.57 -1.48 -6.33
C VAL A 36 12.92 -0.95 -7.60
N LEU A 37 12.56 0.33 -7.64
CA LEU A 37 12.00 0.97 -8.83
C LEU A 37 12.99 0.90 -10.01
N GLY A 38 14.27 1.20 -9.77
CA GLY A 38 15.34 1.07 -10.77
C GLY A 38 15.44 -0.35 -11.32
N ALA A 39 15.52 -1.35 -10.45
CA ALA A 39 15.56 -2.75 -10.85
C ALA A 39 14.34 -3.19 -11.67
N GLN A 40 13.15 -2.67 -11.34
CA GLN A 40 11.92 -2.94 -12.09
C GLN A 40 11.96 -2.31 -13.50
N LEU A 41 12.46 -1.08 -13.61
CA LEU A 41 12.64 -0.40 -14.90
C LEU A 41 13.67 -1.11 -15.79
N ASP A 42 14.76 -1.62 -15.22
CA ASP A 42 15.76 -2.42 -15.94
C ASP A 42 15.15 -3.70 -16.54
N ILE A 43 14.23 -4.35 -15.81
CA ILE A 43 13.48 -5.51 -16.32
C ILE A 43 12.59 -5.08 -17.49
N TYR A 44 11.88 -3.96 -17.37
CA TYR A 44 11.01 -3.48 -18.45
C TYR A 44 11.79 -3.13 -19.71
N ASP A 45 12.93 -2.47 -19.60
CA ASP A 45 13.77 -2.19 -20.76
C ASP A 45 14.34 -3.47 -21.38
N ARG A 46 14.86 -4.39 -20.55
CA ARG A 46 15.42 -5.67 -21.01
C ARG A 46 14.42 -6.49 -21.82
N TYR A 47 13.16 -6.54 -21.37
CA TYR A 47 12.12 -7.35 -22.01
C TYR A 47 11.20 -6.56 -22.94
N LYS A 48 11.47 -5.27 -23.17
CA LYS A 48 10.66 -4.35 -23.99
C LYS A 48 9.18 -4.35 -23.58
N SER A 49 8.96 -4.42 -22.26
CA SER A 49 7.65 -4.26 -21.65
C SER A 49 7.32 -2.77 -21.60
N HIS A 50 6.17 -2.40 -22.16
CA HIS A 50 5.70 -1.01 -22.10
C HIS A 50 5.03 -0.77 -20.76
N TRP A 51 5.04 0.47 -20.26
CA TRP A 51 4.53 0.75 -18.92
C TRP A 51 4.04 2.18 -18.75
N ASN A 52 3.12 2.36 -17.80
CA ASN A 52 2.80 3.64 -17.18
C ASN A 52 3.01 3.54 -15.67
N ILE A 53 3.69 4.54 -15.11
CA ILE A 53 3.88 4.63 -13.66
C ILE A 53 2.65 5.28 -13.02
N TRP A 54 2.18 4.67 -11.94
CA TRP A 54 1.18 5.24 -11.05
C TRP A 54 1.91 6.04 -9.96
N LEU A 55 1.71 7.33 -9.80
CA LEU A 55 1.04 8.27 -10.69
C LEU A 55 1.91 9.50 -10.92
N TYR A 56 1.55 10.33 -11.92
CA TYR A 56 2.30 11.55 -12.19
C TYR A 56 2.29 12.51 -10.99
N LYS A 57 1.09 12.83 -10.46
CA LYS A 57 0.94 13.86 -9.43
C LYS A 57 -0.07 13.51 -8.35
N ASP A 58 0.31 13.67 -7.09
CA ASP A 58 -0.59 13.57 -5.95
C ASP A 58 -0.30 14.60 -4.84
N ILE A 59 -0.67 14.27 -3.59
CA ILE A 59 -0.48 15.08 -2.39
C ILE A 59 0.73 14.65 -1.54
N GLY A 60 1.66 13.87 -2.10
CA GLY A 60 2.91 13.43 -1.46
C GLY A 60 2.86 12.00 -0.94
N VAL A 61 2.17 11.09 -1.63
CA VAL A 61 2.09 9.67 -1.24
C VAL A 61 2.89 8.79 -2.20
N GLN A 62 2.52 8.72 -3.48
CA GLN A 62 3.19 7.92 -4.51
C GLN A 62 3.52 8.75 -5.78
N GLY A 63 3.01 9.97 -5.88
CA GLY A 63 3.21 10.84 -7.05
C GLY A 63 4.68 11.16 -7.31
N MET A 64 5.10 11.11 -8.58
CA MET A 64 6.44 11.57 -8.99
C MET A 64 6.64 13.07 -8.71
N VAL A 65 5.56 13.83 -8.82
CA VAL A 65 5.48 15.21 -8.33
C VAL A 65 4.33 15.32 -7.34
N HIS A 66 4.42 16.27 -6.42
CA HIS A 66 3.35 16.50 -5.44
C HIS A 66 3.01 17.99 -5.33
N THR A 67 1.84 18.26 -4.77
CA THR A 67 1.41 19.63 -4.48
C THR A 67 2.33 20.28 -3.44
N ASN A 68 2.49 21.61 -3.55
CA ASN A 68 3.12 22.39 -2.48
C ASN A 68 2.21 22.34 -1.24
N PRO A 69 2.71 21.91 -0.06
CA PRO A 69 1.94 21.89 1.18
C PRO A 69 1.32 23.24 1.55
N GLU A 70 1.97 24.34 1.16
CA GLU A 70 1.52 25.71 1.43
C GLU A 70 0.53 26.26 0.39
N SER A 71 0.20 25.47 -0.64
CA SER A 71 -0.75 25.87 -1.68
C SER A 71 -2.16 26.06 -1.13
N LYS A 72 -2.94 26.93 -1.78
CA LYS A 72 -4.37 27.13 -1.46
C LYS A 72 -5.15 25.81 -1.47
N TYR A 73 -4.84 24.92 -2.43
CA TYR A 73 -5.46 23.60 -2.53
C TYR A 73 -5.21 22.77 -1.26
N MET A 74 -3.95 22.58 -0.87
CA MET A 74 -3.60 21.80 0.31
C MET A 74 -4.21 22.40 1.57
N LYS A 75 -4.05 23.72 1.81
CA LYS A 75 -4.67 24.40 2.95
C LYS A 75 -6.19 24.20 3.04
N THR A 76 -6.88 24.14 1.89
CA THR A 76 -8.33 23.92 1.84
C THR A 76 -8.71 22.49 2.23
N ILE A 77 -7.97 21.48 1.77
CA ILE A 77 -8.36 20.07 1.96
C ILE A 77 -7.74 19.40 3.18
N THR A 78 -6.60 19.90 3.69
CA THR A 78 -5.84 19.25 4.77
C THR A 78 -6.68 18.99 6.01
N GLY A 79 -7.59 19.90 6.39
CA GLY A 79 -8.47 19.69 7.54
C GLY A 79 -9.41 18.49 7.40
N ARG A 80 -9.85 18.16 6.16
CA ARG A 80 -10.63 16.95 5.87
C ARG A 80 -9.72 15.74 5.71
N LEU A 81 -8.58 15.90 5.03
CA LEU A 81 -7.63 14.81 4.81
C LEU A 81 -7.13 14.18 6.10
N LYS A 82 -6.88 14.97 7.16
CA LYS A 82 -6.43 14.46 8.46
C LYS A 82 -7.40 13.42 9.06
N ARG A 83 -8.70 13.56 8.80
CA ARG A 83 -9.72 12.63 9.34
C ARG A 83 -9.65 11.25 8.70
N VAL A 84 -9.14 11.14 7.48
CA VAL A 84 -9.09 9.88 6.73
C VAL A 84 -8.17 8.85 7.40
N PRO A 85 -6.89 9.15 7.71
CA PRO A 85 -6.04 8.21 8.46
C PRO A 85 -6.48 8.05 9.91
N ASP A 86 -6.96 9.10 10.58
CA ASP A 86 -7.44 9.03 11.97
C ASP A 86 -8.59 8.01 12.13
N LEU A 87 -9.52 8.01 11.17
CA LEU A 87 -10.66 7.09 11.13
C LEU A 87 -10.39 5.83 10.29
N GLN A 88 -9.20 5.72 9.70
CA GLN A 88 -8.79 4.61 8.82
C GLN A 88 -9.82 4.29 7.71
N LEU A 89 -10.35 5.33 7.07
CA LEU A 89 -11.41 5.20 6.06
C LEU A 89 -10.90 4.72 4.69
N ASP A 90 -9.58 4.72 4.49
CA ASP A 90 -8.94 4.20 3.28
C ASP A 90 -8.24 2.87 3.59
N ALA A 91 -8.46 1.89 2.71
CA ALA A 91 -7.79 0.60 2.77
C ALA A 91 -6.34 0.67 2.27
N TRP A 92 -5.99 1.76 1.56
CA TRP A 92 -4.72 1.97 0.91
C TRP A 92 -3.92 3.09 1.60
N GLY A 93 -2.62 2.88 1.82
CA GLY A 93 -1.76 3.89 2.47
C GLY A 93 -2.03 4.12 3.97
N ARG A 94 -2.66 3.16 4.66
CA ARG A 94 -2.99 3.24 6.08
C ARG A 94 -1.77 3.09 6.99
N TYR A 95 -1.75 3.90 8.05
CA TYR A 95 -0.89 3.67 9.22
C TYR A 95 -1.67 2.90 10.30
N PRO A 96 -1.05 1.93 10.98
CA PRO A 96 -1.65 1.27 12.14
C PRO A 96 -2.11 2.29 13.19
N SER A 97 -3.27 2.05 13.81
CA SER A 97 -3.82 2.89 14.88
C SER A 97 -4.37 1.98 15.96
N ALA A 98 -3.75 2.02 17.13
CA ALA A 98 -4.18 1.24 18.29
C ALA A 98 -5.60 1.64 18.72
N GLU A 99 -5.92 2.93 18.69
CA GLU A 99 -7.24 3.45 19.07
C GLU A 99 -8.35 2.87 18.18
N VAL A 100 -8.16 2.87 16.85
CA VAL A 100 -9.16 2.30 15.94
C VAL A 100 -9.23 0.78 16.10
N GLU A 101 -8.10 0.11 16.34
CA GLU A 101 -8.07 -1.32 16.62
C GLU A 101 -8.84 -1.67 17.89
N GLU A 102 -8.72 -0.89 18.97
CA GLU A 102 -9.46 -1.08 20.22
C GLU A 102 -10.98 -0.94 20.03
N VAL A 103 -11.43 -0.06 19.13
CA VAL A 103 -12.86 0.15 18.84
C VAL A 103 -13.41 -0.93 17.90
N ILE A 104 -12.68 -1.29 16.85
CA ILE A 104 -13.19 -2.17 15.78
C ILE A 104 -12.99 -3.66 16.12
N SER A 105 -11.96 -4.03 16.87
CA SER A 105 -11.66 -5.44 17.19
C SER A 105 -12.80 -6.12 17.96
N PRO A 106 -13.40 -5.53 19.01
CA PRO A 106 -14.52 -6.16 19.73
C PRO A 106 -15.74 -6.42 18.83
N LEU A 107 -16.00 -5.55 17.86
CA LEU A 107 -17.07 -5.75 16.89
C LEU A 107 -16.75 -6.93 15.97
N CYS A 108 -15.51 -7.03 15.48
CA CYS A 108 -15.07 -8.16 14.66
C CYS A 108 -15.17 -9.48 15.44
N GLU A 109 -14.72 -9.49 16.70
CA GLU A 109 -14.80 -10.66 17.58
C GLU A 109 -16.25 -11.07 17.87
N TYR A 110 -17.16 -10.11 18.06
CA TYR A 110 -18.59 -10.38 18.21
C TYR A 110 -19.16 -11.05 16.96
N ILE A 111 -18.86 -10.51 15.77
CA ILE A 111 -19.33 -11.06 14.50
C ILE A 111 -18.81 -12.49 14.31
N ASP A 112 -17.52 -12.72 14.54
CA ASP A 112 -16.89 -14.05 14.43
C ASP A 112 -17.47 -15.05 15.43
N ARG A 113 -17.84 -14.60 16.63
CA ARG A 113 -18.50 -15.44 17.64
C ARG A 113 -19.92 -15.84 17.22
N VAL A 114 -20.69 -14.91 16.64
CA VAL A 114 -22.09 -15.16 16.25
C VAL A 114 -22.18 -15.95 14.92
N TYR A 115 -21.27 -15.69 13.99
CA TYR A 115 -21.22 -16.35 12.67
C TYR A 115 -19.91 -17.15 12.52
N SER A 116 -19.86 -18.36 13.08
CA SER A 116 -18.64 -19.19 13.12
C SER A 116 -18.12 -19.69 11.75
N THR A 117 -18.83 -19.45 10.65
CA THR A 117 -18.38 -19.68 9.27
C THR A 117 -17.67 -18.48 8.63
N SER A 118 -17.53 -17.34 9.32
CA SER A 118 -16.78 -16.15 8.87
C SER A 118 -15.25 -16.34 8.90
N ARG A 119 -14.72 -17.51 8.52
CA ARG A 119 -13.25 -17.64 8.33
C ARG A 119 -12.70 -16.72 7.22
N THR A 120 -13.57 -16.03 6.50
CA THR A 120 -13.25 -15.05 5.48
C THR A 120 -14.24 -13.89 5.59
N SER A 121 -13.83 -12.69 6.05
CA SER A 121 -14.13 -11.41 5.36
C SER A 121 -13.95 -10.14 6.20
N ILE A 122 -14.06 -10.17 7.54
CA ILE A 122 -13.84 -8.95 8.35
C ILE A 122 -12.52 -9.07 9.10
N ARG A 123 -11.42 -8.87 8.36
CA ARG A 123 -10.12 -8.62 8.97
C ARG A 123 -9.75 -7.18 8.68
N LEU A 124 -9.47 -6.43 9.73
CA LEU A 124 -8.68 -5.20 9.61
C LEU A 124 -7.44 -5.55 8.77
N ILE A 125 -7.29 -4.90 7.62
CA ILE A 125 -6.18 -5.15 6.69
C ILE A 125 -4.91 -4.61 7.34
N GLY A 126 -4.30 -5.43 8.21
CA GLY A 126 -3.02 -5.20 8.88
C GLY A 126 -2.00 -6.28 8.50
N PRO A 127 -0.69 -6.02 8.71
CA PRO A 127 0.36 -6.95 8.30
C PRO A 127 0.20 -8.30 9.02
N ARG A 128 0.37 -9.39 8.27
CA ARG A 128 0.38 -10.75 8.81
C ARG A 128 1.52 -10.86 9.83
N SER A 129 1.20 -10.96 11.13
CA SER A 129 2.14 -11.61 12.04
C SER A 129 2.21 -13.09 11.64
N ALA A 130 3.39 -13.53 11.23
CA ALA A 130 3.64 -14.89 10.81
C ALA A 130 3.53 -15.84 12.01
N ARG A 131 2.31 -16.28 12.35
CA ARG A 131 2.15 -17.57 13.03
C ARG A 131 2.28 -18.65 11.98
N SER A 132 3.51 -19.16 11.85
CA SER A 132 3.85 -20.37 11.13
C SER A 132 2.84 -21.48 11.42
N ARG A 133 2.09 -21.93 10.42
CA ARG A 133 1.54 -23.28 10.41
C ARG A 133 2.32 -24.05 9.36
N GLY A 134 3.12 -25.01 9.83
CA GLY A 134 3.86 -25.92 8.98
C GLY A 134 2.92 -26.62 8.02
N LEU A 135 3.15 -26.39 6.72
CA LEU A 135 2.59 -27.24 5.67
C LEU A 135 3.59 -28.39 5.47
N SER A 136 3.22 -29.57 5.95
CA SER A 136 3.86 -30.82 5.55
C SER A 136 3.52 -31.07 4.08
N ILE A 137 4.52 -30.95 3.22
CA ILE A 137 4.43 -31.32 1.82
C ILE A 137 4.72 -32.81 1.76
N ARG A 138 3.73 -33.64 1.42
CA ARG A 138 3.99 -35.04 1.07
C ARG A 138 4.53 -35.08 -0.36
N PRO A 139 5.63 -35.80 -0.63
CA PRO A 139 6.16 -35.91 -1.99
C PRO A 139 5.24 -36.77 -2.85
N ILE A 140 5.17 -36.40 -4.13
CA ILE A 140 4.80 -37.31 -5.23
C ILE A 140 6.06 -38.07 -5.61
#